data_AF-A0A9E8FK81-F1
#
_entry.id   AF-A0A9E8FK81-F1
#
_cell.length_a   1.000
_cell.length_b   1.000
_cell.length_c   1.000
_cell.angle_alpha   90.00
_cell.angle_beta   90.00
_cell.angle_gamma   90.00
#
_symmetry.space_group_name_H-M   'P 1'
#
loop_
_entity.id
_entity.type
_entity.pdbx_description
1 polymer ?
#
loop_
_entity_poly.entity_id
_entity_poly.type
_entity_poly.pdbx_seq_one_letter_code
_entity_poly.pdbx_strand_id
1 'polypeptide(L)' 'MLLQAYKVEHLLVFAFRGTEAKVLAAPQLRPMEEWREDVAAWVALRADRSPELDHLVDPARTEPYIHGPSAQ' A
#
# COMPACT_ATOMS: atom_id res chain seq x y z
N MET A 1 3.96 5.23 -16.62
CA MET A 1 4.41 5.35 -15.21
C MET A 1 4.59 3.93 -14.69
N LEU A 2 5.62 3.67 -13.88
CA LEU A 2 5.89 2.32 -13.35
C LEU A 2 5.39 2.22 -11.91
N LEU A 3 4.86 1.05 -11.53
CA LEU A 3 4.53 0.76 -10.16
C LEU A 3 5.81 0.70 -9.33
N GLN A 4 5.71 1.18 -8.09
CA GLN A 4 6.82 1.22 -7.18
C GLN A 4 6.43 0.71 -5.80
N ALA A 5 7.38 0.08 -5.11
CA ALA A 5 7.18 -0.45 -3.77
C ALA A 5 7.09 0.64 -2.69
N TYR A 6 6.03 0.56 -1.90
CA TYR A 6 5.79 1.37 -0.72
C TYR A 6 5.46 0.45 0.45
N LYS A 7 6.12 0.65 1.58
CA LYS A 7 5.74 0.04 2.84
C LYS A 7 4.74 0.95 3.54
N VAL A 8 3.59 0.40 3.88
CA VAL A 8 2.57 1.06 4.70
C VAL A 8 2.34 0.17 5.93
N GLU A 9 2.87 0.60 7.08
CA GLU A 9 2.92 -0.24 8.29
C GLU A 9 3.55 -1.62 8.01
N HIS A 10 2.77 -2.70 8.07
CA HIS A 10 3.20 -4.07 7.79
C HIS A 10 2.83 -4.56 6.39
N LEU A 11 2.23 -3.72 5.55
CA LEU A 11 1.84 -4.06 4.18
C LEU A 11 2.85 -3.53 3.18
N LEU A 12 3.16 -4.35 2.18
CA LEU A 12 3.88 -3.94 0.98
C LEU A 12 2.85 -3.62 -0.12
N VAL A 13 2.90 -2.41 -0.65
CA VAL A 13 1.99 -1.91 -1.67
C VAL A 13 2.78 -1.44 -2.87
N PHE A 14 2.40 -1.91 -4.05
CA PHE A 14 2.95 -1.42 -5.31
C PHE A 14 1.99 -0.38 -5.87
N ALA A 15 2.45 0.86 -6.01
CA ALA A 15 1.64 1.98 -6.48
C ALA A 15 2.49 2.99 -7.25
N PHE A 16 1.85 3.92 -7.97
CA PHE A 16 2.56 4.99 -8.68
C PHE A 16 3.10 6.09 -7.75
N ARG A 17 2.53 6.21 -6.55
CA ARG A 17 2.92 7.20 -5.52
C ARG A 17 2.47 6.75 -4.14
N GLY A 18 3.10 7.30 -3.10
CA GLY A 18 2.83 6.95 -1.71
C GLY A 18 1.38 7.21 -1.28
N THR A 19 0.71 8.24 -1.81
CA THR A 19 -0.70 8.51 -1.48
C THR A 19 -1.63 7.37 -1.92
N GLU A 20 -1.42 6.82 -3.11
CA GLU A 20 -2.21 5.67 -3.59
C GLU A 20 -1.92 4.41 -2.77
N ALA A 21 -0.65 4.21 -2.39
CA ALA A 21 -0.29 3.11 -1.50
C ALA A 21 -1.05 3.18 -0.15
N LYS A 22 -1.16 4.38 0.44
CA LYS A 22 -1.93 4.58 1.69
C LYS A 22 -3.42 4.28 1.49
N VAL A 23 -4.03 4.81 0.43
CA VAL A 23 -5.46 4.62 0.14
C VAL A 23 -5.79 3.14 -0.02
N LEU A 24 -4.92 2.40 -0.71
CA LEU A 24 -5.09 0.96 -0.93
C LEU A 24 -4.89 0.16 0.36
N ALA A 25 -3.87 0.48 1.17
CA ALA A 25 -3.56 -0.22 2.41
C ALA A 25 -4.55 0.05 3.55
N ALA A 26 -5.12 1.26 3.62
CA ALA A 26 -5.96 1.69 4.74
C ALA A 26 -7.11 0.72 5.08
N PRO A 27 -7.93 0.23 4.13
CA PRO A 27 -9.00 -0.73 4.44
C PRO A 27 -8.48 -2.11 4.91
N GLN A 28 -7.27 -2.53 4.55
CA GLN A 28 -6.68 -3.79 5.03
C GLN A 28 -6.11 -3.65 6.45
N LEU A 29 -5.51 -2.51 6.75
CA LEU A 29 -4.94 -2.23 8.08
C LEU A 29 -6.01 -2.02 9.14
N ARG A 30 -7.13 -1.40 8.74
CA ARG A 30 -8.26 -1.06 9.62
C ARG A 30 -9.58 -1.34 8.89
N PRO A 31 -10.10 -2.58 8.93
CA PRO A 31 -11.30 -2.98 8.17
C PRO A 31 -12.64 -2.46 8.73
N MET A 32 -12.65 -1.70 9.83
CA MET A 32 -13.84 -1.42 10.65
C MET A 32 -14.40 -0.01 10.37
N GLU A 33 -15.62 0.13 9.84
CA GLU A 33 -16.22 1.38 9.31
C GLU A 33 -16.01 2.67 10.14
N GLU A 34 -15.85 2.56 11.46
CA GLU A 34 -15.55 3.65 12.40
C GLU A 34 -14.25 4.42 12.08
N TRP A 35 -13.30 3.85 11.33
CA TRP A 35 -12.03 4.53 11.01
C TRP A 35 -12.20 5.67 10.00
N ARG A 36 -13.31 5.71 9.25
CA ARG A 36 -13.55 6.74 8.23
C ARG A 36 -13.66 8.14 8.86
N GLU A 37 -13.98 8.22 10.15
CA GLU A 37 -14.05 9.46 10.93
C GLU A 37 -12.72 9.80 11.63
N ASP A 38 -11.79 8.84 11.75
CA ASP A 38 -10.46 9.03 12.35
C ASP A 38 -9.40 9.40 11.29
N VAL A 39 -9.60 10.58 10.70
CA VAL A 39 -8.71 11.15 9.68
C VAL A 39 -7.28 11.30 10.22
N ALA A 40 -7.11 11.54 11.53
CA ALA A 40 -5.80 11.64 12.16
C ALA A 40 -5.03 10.32 12.09
N ALA A 41 -5.69 9.20 12.37
CA ALA A 41 -5.10 7.87 12.21
C ALA A 41 -4.76 7.55 10.74
N TRP A 42 -5.58 7.99 9.78
CA TRP A 42 -5.28 7.81 8.34
C TRP A 42 -4.11 8.66 7.86
N VAL A 43 -4.01 9.92 8.30
CA VAL A 43 -2.88 10.81 7.98
C VAL A 43 -1.58 10.27 8.61
N ALA A 44 -1.67 9.67 9.79
CA ALA A 44 -0.54 9.06 10.48
C ALA A 44 0.03 7.84 9.74
N LEU A 45 -0.77 7.13 8.92
CA LEU A 45 -0.25 6.07 8.06
C LEU A 45 0.84 6.65 7.17
N ARG A 46 2.07 6.17 7.31
CA ARG A 46 3.20 6.59 6.47
C ARG A 46 3.40 5.56 5.36
N ALA A 47 3.54 6.05 4.14
CA ALA A 47 3.96 5.24 3.01
C ALA A 47 5.43 5.53 2.76
N ASP A 48 6.32 4.67 3.25
CA ASP A 48 7.75 4.77 2.99
C ASP A 48 8.08 4.11 1.67
N ARG A 49 8.85 4.82 0.84
CA ARG A 49 9.35 4.28 -0.42
C ARG A 49 10.40 3.22 -0.11
N SER A 50 10.22 2.02 -0.66
CA SER A 50 11.14 0.89 -0.50
C SER A 50 11.70 0.45 -1.86
N PRO A 51 12.59 1.25 -2.49
CA PRO A 51 13.12 0.94 -3.81
C PRO A 51 13.84 -0.41 -3.86
N GLU A 52 14.36 -0.90 -2.72
CA GLU A 52 14.96 -2.22 -2.60
C GLU A 52 13.99 -3.38 -2.93
N LEU A 53 12.67 -3.14 -2.88
CA LEU A 53 11.62 -4.12 -3.17
C LEU A 53 10.97 -3.93 -4.55
N ASP A 54 11.40 -2.96 -5.36
CA ASP A 54 10.83 -2.72 -6.70
C ASP A 54 11.01 -3.94 -7.63
N HIS A 55 12.00 -4.79 -7.37
CA HIS A 55 12.21 -6.04 -8.12
C HIS A 55 11.10 -7.09 -7.92
N LEU A 56 10.26 -6.92 -6.89
CA LEU A 56 9.11 -7.78 -6.60
C LEU A 56 7.83 -7.31 -7.31
N VAL A 57 7.91 -6.20 -8.08
CA VAL A 57 6.79 -5.76 -8.92
C VAL A 57 6.46 -6.84 -9.93
N ASP A 58 5.19 -7.23 -9.98
CA ASP A 58 4.64 -8.12 -10.99
C ASP A 58 4.53 -7.34 -12.31
N PRO A 59 5.32 -7.70 -13.35
CA PRO A 59 5.32 -6.97 -14.62
C PRO A 59 4.00 -7.11 -15.39
N ALA A 60 3.15 -8.09 -15.06
CA ALA A 60 1.83 -8.23 -15.66
C ALA A 60 0.80 -7.27 -15.04
N ARG A 61 1.10 -6.65 -13.88
CA ARG A 61 0.19 -5.73 -13.20
C ARG A 61 0.48 -4.30 -13.60
N THR A 62 -0.55 -3.63 -14.10
CA THR A 62 -0.51 -2.22 -14.50
C THR A 62 -1.23 -1.31 -13.50
N GLU A 63 -1.89 -1.87 -12.49
CA GLU A 63 -2.69 -1.13 -11.50
C GLU A 63 -2.12 -1.32 -10.09
N PRO A 64 -2.28 -0.34 -9.17
CA PRO A 64 -1.79 -0.46 -7.81
C PRO A 64 -2.37 -1.66 -7.08
N TYR A 65 -1.53 -2.40 -6.36
CA TYR A 65 -1.95 -3.61 -5.65
C TYR A 65 -1.17 -3.82 -4.35
N ILE A 66 -1.81 -4.51 -3.40
CA ILE A 66 -1.15 -4.94 -2.17
C ILE A 66 -0.48 -6.27 -2.46
N HIS A 67 0.81 -6.36 -2.15
CA HIS A 67 1.55 -7.59 -2.15
C HIS A 67 1.16 -8.37 -0.90
N GLY A 68 0.10 -9.16 -1.01
CA GLY A 68 -0.29 -10.11 0.04
C GLY A 68 0.67 -11.30 0.09
N PRO A 69 0.70 -12.06 1.20
CA PRO A 69 1.28 -13.39 1.17
C PRO A 69 0.57 -14.14 0.06
N SER A 70 1.29 -14.50 -0.99
CA SER A 70 0.80 -15.42 -2.00
C SER A 70 0.24 -16.63 -1.25
N ALA A 71 -1.07 -16.82 -1.27
CA ALA A 71 -1.69 -18.04 -0.77
C ALA A 71 -1.08 -19.18 -1.60
N GLN A 72 -0.10 -19.85 -1.02
CA GLN A 72 0.40 -21.14 -1.47
C GLN A 72 -0.49 -22.22 -0.85
#